data_AF-A0A3D2AMH7-F1
#
_entry.id   AF-A0A3D2AMH7-F1
#
_cell.length_a   1.000
_cell.length_b   1.000
_cell.length_c   1.000
_cell.angle_alpha   90.00
_cell.angle_beta   90.00
_cell.angle_gamma   90.00
#
_symmetry.space_group_name_H-M   'P 1'
#
loop_
_entity.id
_entity.type
_entity.pdbx_description
1 polymer ?
#
loop_
_entity_poly.entity_id
_entity_poly.type
_entity_poly.pdbx_seq_one_letter_code
_entity_poly.pdbx_strand_id
1 'polypeptide(L)' 'MEYEFHPDAEAEFLESVGYYELRVQGLGDVFIAQVESVLSLICNEPALGVVVDGGEMRAIALLTFFTHKKTGLSRFF' A
#
# COMPACT_ATOMS: atom_id res chain seq x y z
N MET A 1 -6.39 -16.71 6.05
CA MET A 1 -4.98 -16.30 5.96
C MET A 1 -4.88 -15.03 6.75
N GLU A 2 -4.09 -15.03 7.81
CA GLU A 2 -4.07 -13.97 8.81
C GLU A 2 -2.71 -13.27 8.70
N TYR A 3 -2.74 -11.96 8.52
CA TYR A 3 -1.61 -11.08 8.76
C TYR A 3 -1.93 -10.25 10.01
N GLU A 4 -0.90 -9.76 10.66
CA GLU A 4 -1.04 -8.81 11.75
C GLU A 4 -0.09 -7.64 11.47
N PHE A 5 -0.60 -6.42 11.65
CA PHE A 5 0.24 -5.24 11.58
C PHE A 5 1.01 -5.09 12.89
N HIS A 6 2.27 -4.66 12.79
CA HIS A 6 2.91 -4.03 13.94
C HIS A 6 2.12 -2.76 14.31
N PRO A 7 1.91 -2.43 15.60
CA PRO A 7 1.10 -1.27 16.00
C PRO A 7 1.49 0.05 15.31
N ASP A 8 2.80 0.30 15.21
CA ASP A 8 3.30 1.51 14.52
C ASP A 8 2.98 1.51 13.03
N ALA A 9 2.96 0.34 12.38
CA ALA A 9 2.60 0.20 10.97
C ALA A 9 1.08 0.35 10.74
N GLU A 10 0.25 -0.11 11.68
CA GLU A 10 -1.20 0.13 11.64
C GLU A 10 -1.50 1.63 11.76
N ALA A 11 -0.82 2.33 12.67
CA ALA A 11 -0.94 3.78 12.81
C ALA A 11 -0.54 4.52 11.52
N GLU A 12 0.60 4.16 10.92
CA GLU A 12 1.05 4.73 9.64
C GLU A 12 0.05 4.46 8.50
N PHE A 13 -0.50 3.25 8.44
CA PHE A 13 -1.52 2.88 7.46
C PHE A 13 -2.76 3.77 7.60
N LEU A 14 -3.30 3.92 8.82
CA LEU A 14 -4.48 4.74 9.07
C LEU A 14 -4.23 6.24 8.83
N GLU A 15 -3.04 6.75 9.18
CA GLU A 15 -2.64 8.12 8.84
C GLU A 15 -2.62 8.34 7.33
N SER A 16 -2.06 7.38 6.58
CA SER A 16 -2.01 7.44 5.11
C SER A 16 -3.40 7.41 4.47
N VAL A 17 -4.31 6.57 4.98
CA VAL A 17 -5.71 6.54 4.55
C VAL A 17 -6.34 7.93 4.70
N GLY A 18 -6.22 8.54 5.89
CA GLY A 18 -6.76 9.87 6.16
C GLY A 18 -6.11 10.94 5.29
N TYR A 19 -4.79 10.88 5.10
CA TYR A 19 -4.03 11.80 4.26
C TYR A 19 -4.52 11.81 2.81
N TYR A 20 -4.81 10.63 2.24
CA TYR A 20 -5.27 10.50 0.87
C TYR A 20 -6.73 10.91 0.71
N GLU A 21 -7.60 10.52 1.64
CA GLU A 21 -9.01 10.90 1.62
C GLU A 21 -9.21 12.41 1.70
N LEU A 22 -8.42 13.11 2.54
CA LEU A 22 -8.45 14.56 2.65
C LEU A 22 -8.04 15.29 1.36
N ARG A 23 -7.30 14.64 0.46
CA ARG A 23 -6.82 15.24 -0.80
C ARG A 23 -7.77 15.02 -1.95
N VAL A 24 -8.34 13.83 -2.04
CA VAL A 24 -9.28 13.44 -3.08
C VAL A 24 -10.28 12.49 -2.43
N GLN A 25 -11.55 12.87 -2.44
CA GLN A 25 -12.62 12.03 -1.92
C GLN A 25 -12.59 10.64 -2.58
N GLY A 26 -12.62 9.59 -1.77
CA GLY A 26 -12.55 8.19 -2.18
C GLY A 26 -11.14 7.67 -2.46
N LEU A 27 -10.09 8.50 -2.36
CA LEU A 27 -8.71 8.02 -2.58
C LEU A 27 -8.20 7.21 -1.39
N GLY A 28 -8.71 7.47 -0.16
CA GLY A 28 -8.43 6.62 0.99
C GLY A 28 -8.92 5.19 0.76
N ASP A 29 -10.14 5.04 0.28
CA ASP A 29 -10.72 3.72 -0.04
C ASP A 29 -9.92 2.97 -1.13
N VAL A 30 -9.48 3.69 -2.17
CA VAL A 30 -8.61 3.12 -3.21
C VAL A 30 -7.26 2.68 -2.64
N PHE A 31 -6.70 3.43 -1.69
CA PHE A 31 -5.46 3.05 -1.01
C PHE A 31 -5.64 1.77 -0.17
N ILE A 32 -6.71 1.69 0.63
CA ILE A 32 -7.06 0.50 1.42
C ILE A 32 -7.14 -0.73 0.52
N ALA A 33 -7.94 -0.66 -0.54
CA ALA A 33 -8.13 -1.80 -1.44
C ALA A 33 -6.81 -2.28 -2.09
N GLN A 34 -5.89 -1.38 -2.37
CA GLN A 34 -4.56 -1.74 -2.91
C GLN A 34 -3.69 -2.43 -1.86
N VAL A 35 -3.67 -1.92 -0.63
CA VAL A 35 -2.93 -2.55 0.48
C VAL A 35 -3.48 -3.95 0.76
N GLU A 36 -4.80 -4.11 0.87
CA GLU A 36 -5.44 -5.40 1.09
C GLU A 36 -5.15 -6.42 -0.03
N SER A 37 -5.16 -5.97 -1.29
CA SER A 37 -4.80 -6.81 -2.44
C SER A 37 -3.36 -7.33 -2.32
N VAL A 38 -2.42 -6.47 -1.94
CA VAL A 38 -1.02 -6.86 -1.76
C VAL A 38 -0.83 -7.75 -0.53
N LEU A 39 -1.52 -7.49 0.58
CA LEU A 39 -1.47 -8.35 1.75
C LEU A 39 -2.02 -9.75 1.46
N SER A 40 -3.09 -9.85 0.67
CA SER A 40 -3.62 -11.12 0.19
C SER A 40 -2.58 -11.87 -0.66
N LEU A 41 -1.86 -11.17 -1.55
CA LEU A 41 -0.77 -11.77 -2.33
C LEU A 41 0.39 -12.23 -1.44
N ILE A 42 0.83 -11.42 -0.48
CA ILE A 42 1.90 -11.77 0.47
C ILE A 42 1.51 -13.00 1.29
N CYS A 43 0.27 -13.04 1.76
CA CYS A 43 -0.25 -14.19 2.48
C CYS A 43 -0.12 -15.45 1.61
N ASN A 44 -0.59 -15.41 0.36
CA ASN A 44 -0.53 -16.55 -0.56
C ASN A 44 0.89 -16.93 -1.00
N GLU A 45 1.78 -15.95 -1.17
CA GLU A 45 3.16 -16.13 -1.61
C GLU A 45 4.13 -15.33 -0.71
N PRO A 46 4.51 -15.86 0.48
CA PRO A 46 5.33 -15.13 1.46
C PRO A 46 6.74 -14.75 0.98
N ALA A 47 7.22 -15.39 -0.09
CA ALA A 47 8.52 -15.10 -0.70
C ALA A 47 8.50 -13.91 -1.68
N LEU A 48 7.34 -13.29 -1.93
CA LEU A 48 7.23 -12.11 -2.79
C LEU A 48 8.01 -10.91 -2.24
N GLY A 49 8.43 -10.03 -3.14
CA GLY A 49 9.14 -8.80 -2.80
C GLY A 49 10.67 -8.90 -2.79
N VAL A 50 11.31 -7.76 -2.58
CA VAL A 50 12.77 -7.64 -2.54
C VAL A 50 13.24 -7.82 -1.10
N VAL A 51 14.17 -8.74 -0.89
CA VAL A 51 14.80 -8.94 0.43
C VAL A 51 15.56 -7.68 0.82
N VAL A 52 15.29 -7.19 2.03
CA VAL A 52 15.99 -6.08 2.66
C VAL A 52 16.54 -6.52 4.03
N ASP A 53 17.48 -5.74 4.55
CA ASP A 53 18.06 -5.91 5.89
C ASP A 53 18.50 -7.35 6.23
N GLY A 54 19.32 -7.95 5.35
CA GLY A 54 19.99 -9.22 5.65
C GLY A 54 19.16 -10.50 5.52
N GLY A 55 17.86 -10.43 5.19
CA GLY A 55 17.06 -11.64 4.91
C GLY A 55 15.67 -11.68 5.52
N GLU A 56 15.48 -10.95 6.62
CA GLU A 56 14.29 -11.07 7.49
C GLU A 56 13.15 -10.14 7.08
N MET A 57 13.42 -9.12 6.27
CA MET A 57 12.43 -8.16 5.79
C MET A 57 12.31 -8.21 4.27
N ARG A 58 11.11 -7.91 3.76
CA ARG A 58 10.85 -7.82 2.32
C ARG A 58 10.08 -6.55 2.01
N ALA A 59 10.49 -5.87 0.95
CA ALA A 59 9.83 -4.67 0.44
C ALA A 59 9.01 -5.00 -0.81
N ILE A 60 7.76 -4.52 -0.84
CA ILE A 60 6.86 -4.61 -1.99
C ILE A 60 6.33 -3.21 -2.30
N ALA A 61 6.43 -2.79 -3.56
CA ALA A 61 5.92 -1.50 -4.00
C ALA A 61 4.44 -1.60 -4.41
N LEU A 62 3.62 -0.65 -3.97
CA LEU A 62 2.22 -0.48 -4.41
C LEU A 62 2.19 0.22 -5.78
N LEU A 63 2.47 -0.52 -6.86
CA LEU A 63 2.68 0.06 -8.20
C LEU A 63 1.40 0.64 -8.84
N THR A 64 0.23 0.10 -8.48
CA THR A 64 -1.07 0.40 -9.11
C THR A 64 -1.78 1.62 -8.53
N PHE A 65 -1.44 2.05 -7.31
CA PHE A 65 -2.05 3.21 -6.66
C PHE A 65 -1.86 4.51 -7.46
N PHE A 66 -0.68 4.70 -8.06
CA PHE A 66 -0.37 5.91 -8.84
C PHE A 66 -0.89 5.87 -10.29
N THR A 67 -1.34 4.72 -10.81
CA THR A 67 -1.78 4.59 -12.20
C THR A 67 -3.24 5.00 -12.45
N HIS A 68 -4.08 5.11 -11.42
CA HIS A 68 -5.46 5.60 -11.57
C HIS A 68 -5.56 7.09 -11.95
N LYS A 69 -4.44 7.83 -11.99
CA LYS A 69 -4.35 9.20 -12.53
C LYS A 69 -3.94 9.29 -14.00
N LYS A 70 -3.90 8.19 -14.76
CA LYS A 70 -3.62 8.25 -16.22
C LYS A 70 -4.81 8.64 -17.10
N THR A 71 -5.93 9.09 -16.51
CA THR A 71 -7.03 9.74 -17.25
C THR A 71 -7.36 11.09 -16.62
N GLY A 72 -6.44 12.05 -16.72
CA GLY A 72 -6.74 13.45 -16.40
C GLY A 72 -5.60 14.22 -15.76
N LEU A 73 -4.85 14.92 -16.60
CA LEU A 73 -3.96 16.05 -16.29
C LEU A 73 -2.67 15.79 -15.48
N SER A 74 -1.57 15.85 -16.23
CA SER A 74 -0.29 16.49 -15.94
C SER A 74 0.24 16.51 -14.50
N ARG A 75 1.34 15.77 -14.31
CA ARG A 75 2.66 16.29 -13.90
C ARG A 75 2.68 17.20 -12.66
N PHE A 76 3.05 16.62 -11.53
CA PHE A 76 3.86 17.31 -10.52
C PHE A 76 5.00 16.37 -10.14
N PHE A 77 6.16 16.64 -10.75
CA PHE A 77 7.48 16.40 -10.17
C PHE A 77 7.89 17.71 -9.52
#